data_AF-A0A830CI01-F1
#
_entry.id   AF-A0A830CI01-F1
#
_cell.length_a   1.000
_cell.length_b   1.000
_cell.length_c   1.000
_cell.angle_alpha   90.00
_cell.angle_beta   90.00
_cell.angle_gamma   90.00
#
_symmetry.space_group_name_H-M   'P 1'
#
loop_
_entity.id
_entity.type
_entity.pdbx_description
1 polymer ?
#
loop_
_entity_poly.entity_id
_entity_poly.type
_entity_poly.pdbx_seq_one_letter_code
_entity_poly.pdbx_strand_id
1 'polypeptide(L)' 'MLGLVTSSNLIQTYIFWELFGMCSYLLIGFWFTRPPAANSCQKAFVTNRVGDSGLLLGI' A
#
# COMPACT_ATOMS: atom_id res chain seq x y z
N MET A 1 9.46 -3.33 1.08
CA MET A 1 10.37 -3.06 -0.05
C MET A 1 11.26 -4.25 -0.41
N LEU A 2 12.02 -4.86 0.52
CA LEU A 2 12.86 -6.05 0.19
C LEU A 2 12.08 -7.19 -0.48
N GLY A 3 10.90 -7.55 0.03
CA GLY A 3 10.07 -8.61 -0.56
C GLY A 3 9.55 -8.31 -1.98
N LEU A 4 9.48 -7.04 -2.36
CA LEU A 4 9.06 -6.61 -3.71
C LEU A 4 10.20 -6.77 -4.71
N VAL A 5 11.45 -6.53 -4.29
CA VAL A 5 12.67 -6.66 -5.12
C VAL A 5 13.09 -8.12 -5.30
N THR A 6 12.80 -8.98 -4.31
CA THR A 6 13.15 -10.42 -4.36
C THR A 6 12.05 -11.29 -4.95
N SER A 7 10.92 -10.72 -5.37
CA SER A 7 9.81 -11.48 -5.91
C SER A 7 10.13 -12.03 -7.30
N SER A 8 10.00 -13.34 -7.48
CA SER A 8 10.24 -14.05 -8.75
C SER A 8 8.96 -14.33 -9.55
N ASN A 9 7.78 -14.06 -8.97
CA ASN A 9 6.48 -14.31 -9.60
C ASN A 9 5.57 -13.07 -9.49
N LEU A 10 4.80 -12.77 -10.53
CA LEU A 10 3.86 -11.64 -10.57
C LEU A 10 2.84 -11.66 -9.42
N ILE A 11 2.34 -12.85 -9.07
CA ILE A 11 1.43 -13.04 -7.93
C ILE A 11 2.11 -12.73 -6.59
N GLN A 12 3.38 -13.12 -6.44
CA GLN A 12 4.15 -12.83 -5.22
C GLN A 12 4.46 -11.33 -5.10
N THR A 13 4.68 -10.65 -6.22
CA THR A 13 4.85 -9.19 -6.26
C THR A 13 3.58 -8.49 -5.82
N TYR A 14 2.41 -8.96 -6.27
CA TYR A 14 1.11 -8.42 -5.88
C TYR A 14 0.83 -8.57 -4.36
N ILE A 15 1.12 -9.74 -3.79
CA ILE A 15 0.96 -9.96 -2.34
C ILE A 15 1.88 -9.04 -1.52
N PHE A 16 3.15 -8.88 -1.93
CA PHE A 16 4.07 -7.97 -1.26
C PHE A 16 3.73 -6.49 -1.46
N TRP A 17 3.11 -6.16 -2.59
CA TRP A 17 2.62 -4.82 -2.89
C TRP A 17 1.50 -4.41 -1.92
N GLU A 18 0.50 -5.26 -1.74
CA GLU A 18 -0.58 -5.08 -0.78
C GLU A 18 -0.07 -4.95 0.67
N LEU A 19 0.89 -5.79 1.05
CA LEU A 19 1.51 -5.74 2.38
C LEU A 19 2.28 -4.43 2.61
N PHE A 20 2.95 -3.90 1.58
CA PHE A 20 3.63 -2.61 1.65
C PHE A 20 2.64 -1.44 1.75
N GLY A 21 1.49 -1.52 1.07
CA GLY A 21 0.39 -0.58 1.21
C GLY A 21 -0.16 -0.53 2.64
N MET A 22 -0.34 -1.68 3.28
CA MET A 22 -0.76 -1.78 4.68
C MET A 22 0.27 -1.19 5.66
N CYS A 23 1.56 -1.47 5.47
CA CYS A 23 2.61 -0.86 6.28
C CYS A 23 2.62 0.68 6.14
N SER A 24 2.45 1.19 4.93
CA SER A 24 2.42 2.64 4.68
C SER A 24 1.21 3.30 5.36
N TYR A 25 0.05 2.66 5.35
CA TYR A 25 -1.14 3.11 6.09
C TYR A 25 -0.86 3.19 7.61
N LEU A 26 -0.30 2.13 8.20
CA LEU A 26 0.03 2.12 9.64
C LEU A 26 1.05 3.20 10.03
N LEU A 27 2.03 3.48 9.16
CA LEU A 27 3.05 4.51 9.38
C LEU A 27 2.48 5.94 9.26
N ILE A 28 1.63 6.21 8.27
CA ILE A 28 0.99 7.52 8.08
C ILE A 28 -0.05 7.77 9.18
N GLY A 29 -0.75 6.72 9.61
CA GLY A 29 -1.72 6.76 10.69
C GLY A 29 -1.12 6.71 12.10
N PHE A 30 0.21 6.63 12.25
CA PHE A 30 0.88 6.48 13.55
C PHE A 30 0.55 7.61 14.54
N TRP A 31 0.30 8.82 14.03
CA TRP A 31 -0.11 9.98 14.82
C TRP A 31 -1.64 10.22 14.74
N PHE A 32 -2.40 9.20 15.18
CA PHE A 32 -3.87 9.18 15.17
C PHE A 32 -4.54 10.30 16.00
N THR A 33 -3.80 10.94 16.90
CA THR A 33 -4.27 12.09 17.70
C THR A 33 -4.54 13.35 16.87
N ARG A 34 -4.07 13.44 15.62
CA ARG A 34 -4.38 14.56 14.71
C ARG A 34 -5.37 14.13 13.62
N PRO A 35 -6.59 14.71 13.56
CA PRO A 35 -7.55 14.43 12.49
C PRO A 35 -7.00 14.63 11.05
N PRO A 36 -6.11 15.61 10.75
CA PRO A 36 -5.54 15.69 9.41
C PRO A 36 -4.64 14.50 9.05
N ALA A 37 -3.97 13.86 10.02
CA ALA A 37 -3.14 12.69 9.77
C ALA A 37 -3.99 11.47 9.40
N ALA A 38 -5.12 11.27 10.09
CA ALA A 38 -6.08 10.20 9.78
C ALA A 38 -6.69 10.34 8.37
N ASN A 39 -7.05 11.56 7.97
CA ASN A 39 -7.61 11.82 6.63
C ASN A 39 -6.55 11.63 5.52
N SER A 40 -5.32 12.07 5.78
CA SER A 40 -4.18 11.84 4.87
C SER A 40 -3.90 10.34 4.68
N CYS A 41 -4.02 9.57 5.76
CA CYS A 41 -3.84 8.13 5.78
C CYS A 41 -4.89 7.40 4.93
N GLN A 42 -6.16 7.74 5.11
CA GLN A 42 -7.25 7.17 4.29
C GLN A 42 -7.08 7.52 2.82
N LYS A 43 -6.72 8.76 2.50
CA LYS A 43 -6.51 9.19 1.11
C LYS A 43 -5.35 8.44 0.45
N ALA A 44 -4.23 8.28 1.15
CA ALA A 44 -3.08 7.51 0.68
C ALA A 44 -3.42 6.03 0.44
N PHE A 45 -4.21 5.41 1.32
CA PHE A 45 -4.65 4.02 1.15
C PHE A 45 -5.58 3.82 -0.05
N VAL A 46 -6.54 4.73 -0.24
CA VAL A 46 -7.46 4.70 -1.39
C VAL A 46 -6.67 4.84 -2.69
N THR A 47 -5.72 5.76 -2.78
CA THR A 47 -4.85 5.90 -3.95
C THR A 47 -3.99 4.65 -4.17
N ASN A 48 -3.48 4.02 -3.12
CA ASN A 48 -2.72 2.78 -3.22
C ASN A 48 -3.58 1.63 -3.78
N ARG A 49 -4.84 1.52 -3.37
CA ARG A 49 -5.79 0.51 -3.88
C ARG A 49 -6.24 0.74 -5.32
N VAL A 50 -6.34 2.00 -5.75
CA VAL A 50 -6.57 2.31 -7.17
C VAL A 50 -5.36 1.91 -8.02
N GLY A 51 -4.14 2.20 -7.54
CA GLY A 51 -2.91 1.73 -8.18
C GLY A 51 -2.81 0.20 -8.25
N ASP A 52 -3.24 -0.49 -7.20
CA ASP A 52 -3.29 -1.95 -7.11
C ASP A 52 -4.26 -2.57 -8.14
N SER A 53 -5.40 -1.91 -8.39
CA SER A 53 -6.34 -2.31 -9.46
C SER A 53 -5.72 -2.13 -10.86
N GLY A 54 -4.89 -1.10 -11.05
CA GLY A 54 -4.12 -0.90 -12.28
C GLY A 54 -3.02 -1.95 -12.48
N LEU A 55 -2.40 -2.40 -11.38
CA LEU A 55 -1.39 -3.46 -11.40
C LEU A 55 -2.03 -4.84 -11.69
N LEU A 56 -3.25 -5.07 -11.21
CA LEU A 56 -4.05 -6.27 -11.50
C LEU A 56 -4.58 -6.31 -12.94
N LEU A 57 -4.82 -5.16 -13.58
CA LEU A 57 -5.15 -5.07 -15.01
C LEU A 57 -3.92 -5.25 -15.94
N GLY A 58 -2.72 -4.97 -15.43
CA GLY A 58 -1.47 -5.11 -16.18
C GLY A 58 -0.80 -6.48 -16.07
N ILE A 59 -1.23 -7.31 -15.12
CA ILE A 59 -0.88 -8.73 -14.94
C ILE A 59 -1.80 -9.60 -15.78
#